data_AF-A0A1C5WN61-F1
#
_entry.id   AF-A0A1C5WN61-F1
#
_cell.length_a   1.000
_cell.length_b   1.000
_cell.length_c   1.000
_cell.angle_alpha   90.00
_cell.angle_beta   90.00
_cell.angle_gamma   90.00
#
_symmetry.space_group_name_H-M   'P 1'
#
loop_
_entity.id
_entity.type
_entity.pdbx_description
1 polymer ?
#
loop_
_entity_poly.entity_id
_entity_poly.type
_entity_poly.pdbx_seq_one_letter_code
_entity_poly.pdbx_strand_id
1 'polypeptide(L)'
;MMKFYYIDDAMFEAGAFQEEIRHRFLCHLRKNQVKLILVSAAHKENGRYRKFLEECKNISIVRSPAIFDVDGICGTLHTGYAAIEGYPIQHAYSGTCVEFDEKEKKAKRIYLDMFVDHHEEENFDFLVEELEKAIQDKIFDMKKKKDEIN
;
A
#
# COMPACT_ATOMS: atom_id res chain seq x y z
N MET A 1 15.71 8.63 -1.20
CA MET A 1 15.32 8.49 -2.63
C MET A 1 13.92 9.06 -2.78
N MET A 2 13.66 9.80 -3.86
CA MET A 2 12.41 10.54 -4.03
C MET A 2 11.34 9.60 -4.57
N LYS A 3 10.24 9.49 -3.84
CA LYS A 3 9.12 8.61 -4.17
C LYS A 3 7.80 9.37 -4.12
N PHE A 4 6.82 8.92 -4.89
CA PHE A 4 5.44 9.36 -4.77
C PHE A 4 4.50 8.16 -4.76
N TYR A 5 3.29 8.35 -4.24
CA TYR A 5 2.38 7.25 -3.97
C TYR A 5 1.00 7.48 -4.57
N TYR A 6 0.33 6.40 -4.92
CA TYR A 6 -1.09 6.39 -5.26
C TYR A 6 -1.85 5.44 -4.34
N ILE A 7 -2.89 5.96 -3.68
CA ILE A 7 -3.72 5.23 -2.70
C ILE A 7 -5.20 5.32 -3.01
N ASP A 8 -5.94 4.36 -2.48
CA ASP A 8 -7.40 4.34 -2.47
C ASP A 8 -7.97 5.09 -1.25
N ASP A 9 -9.08 5.82 -1.39
CA ASP A 9 -9.69 6.55 -0.28
C ASP A 9 -10.43 5.65 0.73
N ALA A 10 -10.63 4.36 0.43
CA ALA A 10 -11.08 3.38 1.41
C ALA A 10 -10.19 3.34 2.67
N MET A 11 -8.93 3.78 2.58
CA MET A 11 -8.01 3.96 3.72
C MET A 11 -8.54 4.94 4.79
N PHE A 12 -9.50 5.79 4.44
CA PHE A 12 -10.11 6.78 5.34
C PHE A 12 -11.48 6.34 5.89
N GLU A 13 -11.96 5.15 5.57
CA GLU A 13 -13.16 4.59 6.17
C GLU A 13 -12.98 4.27 7.65
N ALA A 14 -14.09 3.97 8.33
CA ALA A 14 -14.09 3.54 9.72
C ALA A 14 -13.83 2.03 9.81
N GLY A 15 -12.93 1.62 10.70
CA GLY A 15 -12.70 0.21 10.99
C GLY A 15 -11.27 -0.05 11.46
N ALA A 16 -11.09 -1.04 12.32
CA ALA A 16 -9.76 -1.40 12.84
C ALA A 16 -8.79 -1.76 11.71
N PHE A 17 -9.28 -2.43 10.67
CA PHE A 17 -8.49 -2.78 9.49
C PHE A 17 -7.98 -1.56 8.73
N GLN A 18 -8.83 -0.57 8.47
CA GLN A 18 -8.45 0.67 7.78
C GLN A 18 -7.55 1.54 8.63
N GLU A 19 -7.72 1.54 9.95
CA GLU A 19 -6.82 2.21 10.88
C GLU A 19 -5.41 1.62 10.84
N GLU A 20 -5.31 0.29 10.81
CA GLU A 20 -4.04 -0.43 10.67
C GLU A 20 -3.38 -0.16 9.32
N ILE A 21 -4.11 -0.27 8.21
CA ILE A 21 -3.57 0.04 6.87
C ILE A 21 -3.03 1.47 6.80
N ARG A 22 -3.81 2.44 7.32
CA ARG A 22 -3.38 3.83 7.33
C ARG A 22 -2.14 4.03 8.19
N HIS A 23 -2.07 3.40 9.36
CA HIS A 23 -0.89 3.42 10.21
C HIS A 23 0.34 2.89 9.48
N ARG A 24 0.23 1.73 8.84
CA ARG A 24 1.32 1.13 8.04
C ARG A 24 1.75 2.03 6.89
N PHE A 25 0.80 2.64 6.18
CA PHE A 25 1.12 3.60 5.13
C PHE A 25 1.92 4.79 5.67
N LEU A 26 1.49 5.39 6.77
CA LEU A 26 2.18 6.52 7.41
C LEU A 26 3.59 6.13 7.88
N CYS A 27 3.77 4.92 8.43
CA CYS A 27 5.09 4.40 8.77
C CYS A 27 5.97 4.23 7.52
N HIS A 28 5.41 3.76 6.42
CA HIS A 28 6.12 3.65 5.13
C HIS A 28 6.54 5.02 4.57
N LEU A 29 5.66 6.03 4.68
CA LEU A 29 5.98 7.39 4.27
C LEU A 29 7.18 7.96 5.04
N ARG A 30 7.28 7.71 6.35
CA ARG A 30 8.40 8.21 7.18
C ARG A 30 9.76 7.64 6.80
N LYS A 31 9.80 6.44 6.22
CA LYS A 31 11.04 5.78 5.76
C LYS A 31 11.57 6.38 4.44
N ASN A 32 10.75 7.15 3.73
CA ASN A 32 11.05 7.63 2.38
C ASN A 32 10.96 9.15 2.28
N GLN A 33 11.67 9.74 1.31
CA GLN A 33 11.46 11.15 0.98
C GLN A 33 10.29 11.24 0.01
N VAL A 34 9.15 11.70 0.52
CA VAL A 34 7.89 11.73 -0.23
C VAL A 34 7.49 13.15 -0.55
N LYS A 35 7.13 13.39 -1.81
CA LYS A 35 6.70 14.72 -2.27
C LYS A 35 5.26 14.81 -2.72
N LEU A 36 4.70 13.70 -3.20
CA LEU A 36 3.37 13.65 -3.78
C LEU A 36 2.64 12.38 -3.33
N ILE A 37 1.38 12.56 -2.95
CA ILE A 37 0.43 11.46 -2.74
C ILE A 37 -0.80 11.75 -3.60
N LEU A 38 -1.10 10.81 -4.49
CA LEU A 38 -2.30 10.76 -5.30
C LEU A 38 -3.35 9.94 -4.55
N VAL A 39 -4.56 10.46 -4.45
CA VAL A 39 -5.67 9.82 -3.74
C VAL A 39 -6.82 9.59 -4.71
N SER A 40 -7.16 8.32 -4.91
CA SER A 40 -8.39 7.93 -5.58
C SER A 40 -9.56 8.29 -4.67
N ALA A 41 -10.23 9.41 -4.93
CA ALA A 41 -11.33 9.90 -4.11
C ALA A 41 -12.68 9.58 -4.79
N ALA A 42 -13.34 8.53 -4.33
CA ALA A 42 -14.73 8.24 -4.65
C ALA A 42 -15.70 8.85 -3.63
N HIS A 43 -15.23 9.14 -2.41
CA HIS A 43 -16.06 9.50 -1.26
C HIS A 43 -15.82 10.93 -0.73
N LYS A 44 -16.81 11.42 0.04
CA LYS A 44 -16.77 12.75 0.68
C LYS A 44 -15.71 12.80 1.78
N GLU A 45 -15.11 13.98 1.96
CA GLU A 45 -14.16 14.22 3.04
C GLU A 45 -14.75 13.88 4.41
N ASN A 46 -13.95 13.20 5.23
CA ASN A 46 -14.30 12.85 6.60
C ASN A 46 -13.20 13.29 7.58
N GLY A 47 -13.45 13.16 8.89
CA GLY A 47 -12.48 13.57 9.90
C GLY A 47 -11.14 12.82 9.84
N ARG A 48 -11.11 11.57 9.35
CA ARG A 48 -9.88 10.78 9.19
C ARG A 48 -9.04 11.29 8.04
N TYR A 49 -9.67 11.66 6.92
CA TYR A 49 -9.01 12.31 5.81
C TYR A 49 -8.36 13.64 6.24
N ARG A 50 -9.08 14.47 7.01
CA ARG A 50 -8.51 15.72 7.54
C ARG A 50 -7.32 15.47 8.45
N LYS A 51 -7.41 14.48 9.34
CA LYS A 51 -6.27 14.10 10.20
C LYS A 51 -5.06 13.64 9.36
N PHE A 52 -5.31 12.89 8.29
CA PHE A 52 -4.25 12.48 7.37
C PHE A 52 -3.58 13.68 6.66
N LEU A 53 -4.35 14.70 6.26
CA LEU A 53 -3.80 15.93 5.69
C LEU A 53 -2.87 16.65 6.67
N GLU A 54 -3.25 16.73 7.95
CA GLU A 54 -2.42 17.35 9.00
C GLU A 54 -1.10 16.58 9.21
N GLU A 55 -1.15 15.24 9.21
CA GLU A 55 0.03 14.39 9.33
C GLU A 55 0.94 14.49 8.10
N CYS A 56 0.39 14.80 6.93
CA CYS A 56 1.09 14.92 5.66
C CYS A 56 1.28 16.37 5.18
N LYS A 57 1.23 17.37 6.08
CA LYS A 57 1.23 18.80 5.70
C LYS A 57 2.40 19.28 4.83
N ASN A 58 3.50 18.54 4.80
CA ASN A 58 4.69 18.86 4.01
C ASN A 58 4.75 18.10 2.67
N ILE A 59 3.70 17.35 2.32
CA ILE A 59 3.58 16.52 1.13
C ILE A 59 2.44 17.07 0.29
N SER A 60 2.65 17.22 -1.02
CA SER A 60 1.59 17.61 -1.94
C SER A 60 0.58 16.48 -2.07
N ILE A 61 -0.71 16.79 -1.96
CA ILE A 61 -1.78 15.79 -2.07
C ILE A 61 -2.71 16.19 -3.22
N VAL A 62 -2.87 15.29 -4.19
CA VAL A 62 -3.79 15.46 -5.31
C VAL A 62 -4.89 14.42 -5.19
N ARG A 63 -6.14 14.86 -5.22
CA ARG A 63 -7.31 13.98 -5.16
C ARG A 63 -7.96 13.87 -6.52
N SER A 64 -8.48 12.70 -6.84
CA SER A 64 -9.28 12.52 -8.05
C SER A 64 -10.66 13.19 -7.92
N PRO A 65 -11.30 13.60 -9.03
CA PRO A 65 -10.70 13.73 -10.36
C PRO A 65 -9.78 14.96 -10.47
N ALA A 66 -8.62 14.82 -11.11
CA ALA A 66 -7.70 15.94 -11.33
C ALA A 66 -6.80 15.74 -12.56
N ILE A 67 -6.44 16.83 -13.22
CA ILE A 67 -5.24 16.93 -14.06
C ILE A 67 -4.21 17.69 -13.25
N PHE A 68 -2.98 17.19 -13.16
CA PHE A 68 -1.98 17.74 -12.26
C PHE A 68 -0.59 17.81 -12.92
N ASP A 69 0.18 18.79 -12.46
CA ASP A 69 1.63 18.92 -12.65
C ASP A 69 2.19 19.36 -11.29
N VAL A 70 2.95 18.46 -10.66
CA VAL A 70 3.56 18.70 -9.36
C VAL A 70 5.02 18.27 -9.43
N ASP A 71 5.93 19.23 -9.29
CA ASP A 71 7.39 18.99 -9.36
C ASP A 71 7.83 18.22 -10.63
N GLY A 72 7.13 18.44 -11.75
CA GLY A 72 7.40 17.76 -13.02
C GLY A 72 6.81 16.34 -13.14
N ILE A 73 6.00 15.92 -12.16
CA ILE A 73 5.16 14.72 -12.26
C ILE A 73 3.82 15.14 -12.85
N CYS A 74 3.62 14.82 -14.13
CA CYS A 74 2.42 15.15 -14.88
C CYS A 74 1.50 13.95 -15.03
N GLY A 75 0.19 14.17 -14.91
CA GLY A 75 -0.77 13.10 -15.11
C GLY A 75 -2.22 13.52 -14.98
N THR A 76 -3.08 12.53 -15.21
CA THR A 76 -4.52 12.60 -14.95
C THR A 76 -4.90 11.55 -13.93
N LEU A 77 -5.60 11.98 -12.89
CA LEU A 77 -6.06 11.15 -11.80
C LEU A 77 -7.59 11.02 -11.90
N HIS A 78 -8.07 9.81 -12.16
CA HIS A 78 -9.48 9.45 -12.18
C HIS A 78 -9.86 8.70 -10.89
N THR A 79 -11.15 8.54 -10.64
CA THR A 79 -11.67 7.83 -9.44
C THR A 79 -11.26 6.36 -9.36
N GLY A 80 -10.90 5.72 -10.47
CA GLY A 80 -10.48 4.31 -10.49
C GLY A 80 -9.07 4.05 -10.99
N TYR A 81 -8.35 5.08 -11.47
CA TYR A 81 -7.00 4.91 -11.99
C TYR A 81 -6.21 6.22 -12.04
N ALA A 82 -4.89 6.09 -12.03
CA ALA A 82 -3.93 7.16 -12.31
C ALA A 82 -3.21 6.88 -13.64
N ALA A 83 -3.23 7.86 -14.54
CA ALA A 83 -2.45 7.88 -15.77
C ALA A 83 -1.35 8.93 -15.62
N ILE A 84 -0.11 8.48 -15.46
CA ILE A 84 1.05 9.32 -15.13
C ILE A 84 2.06 9.18 -16.26
N GLU A 85 2.61 10.30 -16.72
CA GLU A 85 3.59 10.29 -17.81
C GLU A 85 4.80 9.42 -17.47
N GLY A 86 5.15 8.51 -18.38
CA GLY A 86 6.27 7.59 -18.22
C GLY A 86 5.98 6.32 -17.40
N TYR A 87 4.74 6.11 -16.95
CA TYR A 87 4.35 4.91 -16.20
C TYR A 87 3.13 4.21 -16.83
N PRO A 88 3.01 2.87 -16.71
CA PRO A 88 1.76 2.17 -17.02
C PRO A 88 0.63 2.68 -16.13
N ILE A 89 -0.60 2.67 -16.66
CA ILE A 89 -1.79 3.03 -15.89
C ILE A 89 -1.87 2.18 -14.62
N GLN A 90 -2.11 2.84 -13.49
CA GLN A 90 -2.22 2.20 -12.19
C GLN A 90 -3.64 2.31 -11.66
N HIS A 91 -4.12 1.24 -11.03
CA HIS A 91 -5.39 1.21 -10.32
C HIS A 91 -5.17 1.26 -8.80
N ALA A 92 -6.05 1.95 -8.09
CA ALA A 92 -6.08 1.91 -6.64
C ALA A 92 -6.91 0.71 -6.17
N TYR A 93 -6.43 0.03 -5.12
CA TYR A 93 -7.17 -1.03 -4.44
C TYR A 93 -7.02 -0.83 -2.94
N SER A 94 -8.12 -0.99 -2.21
CA SER A 94 -8.12 -1.02 -0.75
C SER A 94 -7.08 -2.02 -0.22
N GLY A 95 -6.41 -1.66 0.87
CA GLY A 95 -5.32 -2.46 1.44
C GLY A 95 -3.97 -2.33 0.73
N THR A 96 -3.88 -1.59 -0.38
CA THR A 96 -2.63 -1.43 -1.13
C THR A 96 -2.28 0.04 -1.37
N CYS A 97 -1.00 0.28 -1.69
CA CYS A 97 -0.58 1.51 -2.35
C CYS A 97 0.32 1.19 -3.54
N VAL A 98 0.40 2.11 -4.50
CA VAL A 98 1.40 2.03 -5.57
C VAL A 98 2.47 3.05 -5.28
N GLU A 99 3.70 2.56 -5.14
CA GLU A 99 4.91 3.37 -5.00
C GLU A 99 5.53 3.59 -6.37
N PHE A 100 5.90 4.83 -6.65
CA PHE A 100 6.60 5.20 -7.86
C PHE A 100 8.00 5.69 -7.52
N ASP A 101 8.97 5.09 -8.19
CA ASP A 101 10.37 5.48 -8.12
C ASP A 101 10.70 6.35 -9.34
N GLU A 102 11.04 7.61 -9.09
CA GLU A 102 11.40 8.55 -10.15
C GLU A 102 12.75 8.25 -10.80
N LYS A 103 13.68 7.65 -10.06
CA LYS A 103 15.03 7.33 -10.52
C LYS A 103 15.03 6.08 -11.38
N GLU A 104 14.36 5.02 -10.92
CA GLU A 104 14.28 3.76 -11.66
C GLU A 104 13.19 3.76 -12.73
N LYS A 105 12.28 4.75 -12.71
CA LYS A 105 11.09 4.80 -13.58
C LYS A 105 10.26 3.52 -13.49
N LYS A 106 10.08 3.03 -12.25
CA LYS A 106 9.27 1.84 -11.94
C LYS A 106 8.11 2.20 -11.01
N ALA A 107 7.02 1.48 -11.19
CA ALA A 107 5.90 1.46 -10.26
C ALA A 107 5.83 0.09 -9.59
N LYS A 108 5.73 0.05 -8.26
CA LYS A 108 5.63 -1.16 -7.45
C LYS A 108 4.39 -1.09 -6.57
N ARG A 109 3.59 -2.16 -6.54
CA ARG A 109 2.48 -2.28 -5.60
C ARG A 109 2.97 -2.80 -4.26
N ILE A 110 2.50 -2.17 -3.20
CA ILE A 110 2.77 -2.49 -1.80
C ILE A 110 1.46 -2.95 -1.19
N TYR A 111 1.48 -4.11 -0.54
CA TYR A 111 0.33 -4.73 0.11
C TYR A 111 0.40 -4.45 1.61
N LEU A 112 -0.29 -3.40 2.03
CA LEU A 112 -0.29 -2.91 3.41
C LEU A 112 -1.16 -3.79 4.31
N ASP A 113 -2.12 -4.49 3.72
CA ASP A 113 -3.00 -5.45 4.39
C ASP A 113 -2.27 -6.76 4.76
N MET A 114 -1.29 -7.19 3.95
CA MET A 114 -0.67 -8.51 4.10
C MET A 114 0.59 -8.56 4.98
N PHE A 115 1.39 -7.49 5.11
CA PHE A 115 2.69 -7.58 5.81
C PHE A 115 2.95 -6.45 6.81
N VAL A 116 3.38 -6.84 8.02
CA VAL A 116 3.57 -5.98 9.22
C VAL A 116 4.76 -5.02 9.08
N ASP A 117 5.77 -5.41 8.32
CA ASP A 117 6.90 -4.55 7.97
C ASP A 117 7.33 -4.84 6.54
N HIS A 118 7.82 -3.84 5.83
CA HIS A 118 8.51 -4.03 4.56
C HIS A 118 10.00 -3.78 4.82
N HIS A 119 10.65 -4.72 5.51
CA HIS A 119 12.08 -4.94 5.38
C HIS A 119 12.24 -5.91 4.20
N GLU A 120 12.74 -5.40 3.07
CA GLU A 120 12.65 -6.05 1.75
C GLU A 120 13.42 -7.38 1.59
N GLU A 121 14.07 -7.90 2.64
CA GLU A 121 14.75 -9.20 2.60
C GLU A 121 14.38 -10.10 3.80
N GLU A 122 14.32 -9.58 5.03
CA GLU A 122 14.02 -10.41 6.22
C GLU A 122 12.59 -10.97 6.28
N ASN A 123 11.61 -10.29 5.67
CA ASN A 123 10.20 -10.69 5.81
C ASN A 123 9.74 -11.75 4.82
N PHE A 124 10.46 -11.93 3.71
CA PHE A 124 10.17 -13.04 2.80
C PHE A 124 10.68 -14.36 3.38
N ASP A 125 11.87 -14.33 3.99
CA ASP A 125 12.42 -15.47 4.71
C ASP A 125 11.54 -15.86 5.89
N PHE A 126 11.07 -14.88 6.68
CA PHE A 126 10.10 -15.12 7.75
C PHE A 126 8.78 -15.72 7.24
N LEU A 127 8.26 -15.25 6.10
CA LEU A 127 7.05 -15.80 5.49
C LEU A 127 7.25 -17.23 5.00
N VAL A 128 8.41 -17.52 4.41
CA VAL A 128 8.78 -18.87 3.97
C VAL A 128 8.89 -19.79 5.17
N GLU A 129 9.53 -19.36 6.27
CA GLU A 129 9.62 -20.13 7.51
C GLU A 129 8.24 -20.45 8.11
N GLU A 130 7.34 -19.47 8.18
CA GLU A 130 5.98 -19.69 8.69
C GLU A 130 5.15 -20.59 7.78
N LEU A 131 5.32 -20.48 6.44
CA LEU A 131 4.68 -21.38 5.49
C LEU A 131 5.22 -22.81 5.60
N GLU A 132 6.53 -22.98 5.70
CA GLU A 132 7.18 -24.28 5.88
C GLU A 132 6.71 -24.96 7.17
N LYS A 133 6.61 -24.19 8.27
CA LYS A 133 6.10 -24.67 9.55
C LYS A 133 4.64 -25.11 9.45
N ALA A 134 3.78 -24.30 8.84
CA ALA A 134 2.37 -24.65 8.64
C ALA A 134 2.20 -25.91 7.76
N ILE A 135 3.06 -26.09 6.75
CA ILE A 135 3.08 -27.30 5.92
C ILE A 135 3.55 -28.51 6.72
N GLN A 136 4.62 -28.38 7.51
CA GLN A 136 5.15 -29.46 8.34
C GLN A 136 4.13 -29.91 9.39
N ASP A 137 3.46 -28.96 10.06
CA ASP A 137 2.40 -29.25 11.03
C ASP A 137 1.25 -30.01 10.38
N LYS A 138 0.81 -29.61 9.18
CA LYS A 138 -0.22 -30.35 8.42
C LYS A 138 0.23 -31.76 8.03
N ILE A 139 1.48 -31.94 7.60
CA ILE A 139 2.03 -33.26 7.25
C ILE A 139 2.10 -34.15 8.49
N PHE A 140 2.50 -33.59 9.63
CA PHE A 140 2.56 -34.30 10.90
C PHE A 140 1.18 -34.76 11.36
N ASP A 141 0.17 -33.87 11.32
CA ASP A 141 -1.22 -34.19 11.62
C ASP A 141 -1.79 -35.27 10.68
N MET A 142 -1.42 -35.24 9.40
CA MET A 142 -1.82 -36.26 8.43
C MET A 142 -1.18 -37.63 8.68
N LYS A 143 0.09 -37.67 9.13
CA LYS A 143 0.76 -38.92 9.50
C LYS A 143 0.16 -39.51 10.77
N LYS A 144 -0.07 -38.68 11.79
CA LYS A 144 -0.68 -39.10 13.05
C LYS A 144 -2.08 -39.70 12.85
N LYS A 145 -2.91 -39.09 12.01
CA LYS A 145 -4.21 -39.64 11.61
C LYS A 145 -4.11 -40.96 10.85
N LYS A 146 -3.01 -41.22 10.14
CA LYS A 146 -2.80 -42.45 9.38
C LYS A 146 -2.35 -43.61 10.29
N ASP A 147 -1.60 -43.29 11.33
CA ASP A 147 -1.13 -44.26 12.34
C ASP A 147 -2.25 -44.63 13.34
N GLU A 148 -3.26 -43.77 13.53
CA GLU A 148 -4.46 -44.06 14.34
C GLU A 148 -5.52 -44.92 13.60
N ILE A 149 -5.35 -45.17 12.30
CA ILE A 149 -6.27 -45.95 11.44
C ILE A 149 -5.71 -47.37 11.14
N ASN A 150 -4.48 -47.67 11.58
CA ASN A 150 -3.89 -49.03 11.54
C ASN A 150 -3.91 -49.67 12.94
#